data_AF-A0A8J5JFA1-F1
#
_entry.id   AF-A0A8J5JFA1-F1
#
_cell.length_a   1.000
_cell.length_b   1.000
_cell.length_c   1.000
_cell.angle_alpha   90.00
_cell.angle_beta   90.00
_cell.angle_gamma   90.00
#
_symmetry.space_group_name_H-M   'P 1'
#
loop_
_entity.id
_entity.type
_entity.pdbx_description
1 polymer ?
#
loop_
_entity_poly.entity_id
_entity_poly.type
_entity_poly.pdbx_seq_one_letter_code
_entity_poly.pdbx_strand_id
1 'polypeptide(L)'
;MLSSSVPRGVVRRVLLRGLSSSAATRTLPTASVDVKLVLESSIARRESSRALAAFDKLQQESAPQDPQLLQRLALLVAKRGQPHEAPRAAQIMRFLLSHPGFETDDATQLAAIYTLDSCLRARRLEDALLLFQAAKEKAILVDLPAVDALVKALVDSHRVDEAVTIVKNITAQHDVNPTEQTFQPVLVAVMQQKRYEDVMALIEHGRVHEVDFSPETYDLLVDLSLEQYTDKDVDRLGKFMEYINNALEADGMEPVYVAC
;
A
#
# COMPACT_ATOMS: atom_id res chain seq x y z
N MET A 1 40.05 55.90 -9.76
CA MET A 1 41.08 56.71 -10.47
C MET A 1 42.38 55.95 -10.36
N LEU A 2 43.13 55.54 -11.37
CA LEU A 2 43.20 55.72 -12.83
C LEU A 2 43.90 54.43 -13.36
N SER A 3 43.42 53.81 -14.44
CA SER A 3 44.10 53.72 -15.76
C SER A 3 45.46 52.99 -15.73
N SER A 4 45.91 52.18 -16.67
CA SER A 4 45.52 51.72 -18.01
C SER A 4 46.46 50.53 -18.28
N SER A 5 46.18 49.59 -19.17
CA SER A 5 46.63 49.73 -20.56
C SER A 5 46.28 48.48 -21.35
N VAL A 6 45.80 48.73 -22.56
CA VAL A 6 45.58 47.78 -23.65
C VAL A 6 46.91 47.56 -24.39
N PRO A 7 47.09 46.41 -25.04
CA PRO A 7 47.64 46.46 -26.39
C PRO A 7 46.77 45.75 -27.42
N ARG A 8 46.63 46.45 -28.55
CA ARG A 8 46.07 45.99 -29.82
C ARG A 8 46.92 44.84 -30.38
N GLY A 9 46.27 43.84 -30.97
CA GLY A 9 47.00 42.78 -31.67
C GLY A 9 46.13 41.88 -32.54
N VAL A 10 46.04 42.27 -33.83
CA VAL A 10 45.97 41.38 -35.00
C VAL A 10 44.68 40.57 -35.23
N VAL A 11 43.91 41.09 -36.19
CA VAL A 11 42.90 40.34 -36.97
C VAL A 11 43.58 39.17 -37.68
N ARG A 12 43.25 37.92 -37.29
CA ARG A 12 43.49 36.74 -38.12
C ARG A 12 42.17 36.04 -38.39
N ARG A 13 41.71 36.16 -39.64
CA ARG A 13 40.71 35.27 -40.24
C ARG A 13 41.22 33.84 -40.09
N VAL A 14 40.49 33.02 -39.33
CA VAL A 14 40.63 31.58 -39.39
C VAL A 14 39.30 30.99 -39.83
N LEU A 15 39.42 30.29 -40.95
CA LEU A 15 38.44 29.55 -41.70
C LEU A 15 37.43 28.79 -40.84
N LEU A 16 36.17 28.93 -41.23
CA LEU A 16 35.07 28.00 -40.96
C LEU A 16 35.54 26.56 -41.17
N ARG A 17 35.69 25.81 -40.07
CA ARG A 17 35.53 24.36 -40.09
C ARG A 17 34.21 24.06 -39.40
N GLY A 18 33.22 23.74 -40.22
CA GLY A 18 31.99 23.15 -39.75
C GLY A 18 32.31 21.88 -38.98
N LEU A 19 32.20 21.96 -37.66
CA LEU A 19 31.94 20.78 -36.86
C LEU A 19 30.46 20.53 -37.01
N SER A 20 30.14 19.72 -38.01
CA SER A 20 28.87 19.01 -38.07
C SER A 20 28.80 18.17 -36.79
N SER A 21 28.16 18.73 -35.77
CA SER A 21 27.65 17.97 -34.63
C SER A 21 26.61 17.04 -35.23
N SER A 22 27.05 15.84 -35.62
CA SER A 22 26.17 14.72 -35.83
C SER A 22 25.51 14.46 -34.47
N ALA A 23 24.34 15.09 -34.28
CA ALA A 23 23.37 14.61 -33.33
C ALA A 23 23.06 13.18 -33.75
N ALA A 24 23.74 12.22 -33.14
CA ALA A 24 23.39 10.82 -33.21
C ALA A 24 21.98 10.72 -32.61
N THR A 25 20.98 10.81 -33.48
CA THR A 25 19.63 10.33 -33.19
C THR A 25 19.80 8.88 -32.75
N ARG A 26 19.67 8.61 -31.45
CA ARG A 26 19.46 7.26 -30.93
C ARG A 26 18.13 6.78 -31.50
N THR A 27 18.16 6.24 -32.71
CA THR A 27 17.07 5.47 -33.26
C THR A 27 16.98 4.21 -32.42
N LEU A 28 15.88 4.08 -31.66
CA LEU A 28 15.53 2.83 -30.99
C LEU A 28 15.54 1.69 -32.05
N PRO A 29 16.09 0.51 -31.73
CA PRO A 29 16.07 -0.63 -32.65
C PRO A 29 14.62 -0.93 -33.06
N THR A 30 14.37 -1.19 -34.35
CA THR A 30 13.03 -1.51 -34.88
C THR A 30 12.34 -2.64 -34.12
N ALA A 31 13.12 -3.63 -33.64
CA ALA A 31 12.63 -4.71 -32.79
C ALA A 31 11.94 -4.20 -31.50
N SER A 32 12.50 -3.18 -30.84
CA SER A 32 11.91 -2.62 -29.61
C SER A 32 10.57 -1.91 -29.87
N VAL A 33 10.40 -1.35 -31.06
CA VAL A 33 9.16 -0.71 -31.50
C VAL A 33 8.08 -1.77 -31.72
N ASP A 34 8.44 -2.88 -32.36
CA ASP A 34 7.52 -4.00 -32.58
C ASP A 34 7.08 -4.65 -31.25
N VAL A 35 7.99 -4.84 -30.29
CA VAL A 35 7.63 -5.42 -28.98
C VAL A 35 6.74 -4.44 -28.18
N LYS A 36 6.99 -3.13 -28.24
CA LYS A 36 6.13 -2.12 -27.61
C LYS A 36 4.71 -2.15 -28.19
N LEU A 37 4.57 -2.26 -29.51
CA LEU A 37 3.27 -2.41 -30.17
C LEU A 37 2.56 -3.72 -29.76
N VAL A 38 3.31 -4.81 -29.60
CA VAL A 38 2.74 -6.07 -29.08
C VAL A 38 2.24 -5.89 -27.65
N LEU A 39 2.98 -5.20 -26.79
CA LEU A 39 2.55 -4.89 -25.42
C LEU A 39 1.25 -4.06 -25.41
N GLU A 40 1.23 -2.93 -26.13
CA GLU A 40 0.06 -2.05 -26.21
C GLU A 40 -1.17 -2.77 -26.76
N SER A 41 -1.01 -3.55 -27.83
CA SER A 41 -2.11 -4.31 -28.42
C SER A 41 -2.58 -5.47 -27.53
N SER A 42 -1.69 -6.12 -26.78
CA SER A 42 -2.06 -7.13 -25.78
C SER A 42 -2.83 -6.52 -24.62
N ILE A 43 -2.45 -5.31 -24.19
CA ILE A 43 -3.19 -4.56 -23.17
C ILE A 43 -4.60 -4.22 -23.67
N ALA A 44 -4.71 -3.73 -24.92
CA ALA A 44 -6.00 -3.41 -25.53
C ALA A 44 -6.91 -4.65 -25.65
N ARG A 45 -6.33 -5.82 -25.96
CA ARG A 45 -7.04 -7.11 -26.03
C ARG A 45 -7.25 -7.78 -24.67
N ARG A 46 -6.75 -7.20 -23.58
CA ARG A 46 -6.82 -7.71 -22.21
C ARG A 46 -6.13 -9.08 -22.02
N GLU A 47 -5.06 -9.32 -22.77
CA GLU A 47 -4.27 -10.55 -22.72
C GLU A 47 -3.12 -10.39 -21.70
N SER A 48 -3.35 -10.60 -20.40
CA SER A 48 -2.37 -10.33 -19.33
C SER A 48 -1.04 -11.08 -19.53
N SER A 49 -1.08 -12.39 -19.77
CA SER A 49 0.13 -13.22 -19.90
C SER A 49 0.97 -12.82 -21.12
N ARG A 50 0.31 -12.49 -22.24
CA ARG A 50 1.00 -12.02 -23.45
C ARG A 50 1.59 -10.63 -23.25
N ALA A 51 0.87 -9.74 -22.57
CA ALA A 51 1.35 -8.41 -22.21
C ALA A 51 2.59 -8.52 -21.30
N LEU A 52 2.56 -9.38 -20.28
CA LEU A 52 3.73 -9.64 -19.42
C LEU A 52 4.92 -10.20 -20.21
N ALA A 53 4.71 -11.17 -21.09
CA ALA A 53 5.78 -11.71 -21.92
C ALA A 53 6.41 -10.67 -22.87
N ALA A 54 5.60 -9.74 -23.40
CA ALA A 54 6.11 -8.62 -24.20
C ALA A 54 6.88 -7.61 -23.34
N PHE A 55 6.39 -7.32 -22.15
CA PHE A 55 7.06 -6.47 -21.18
C PHE A 55 8.44 -7.03 -20.76
N ASP A 56 8.53 -8.33 -20.49
CA ASP A 56 9.79 -8.98 -20.12
C ASP A 56 10.84 -8.86 -21.22
N LYS A 57 10.43 -8.96 -22.49
CA LYS A 57 11.32 -8.72 -23.65
C LYS A 57 11.79 -7.27 -23.72
N LEU A 58 10.91 -6.30 -23.47
CA LEU A 58 11.30 -4.89 -23.43
C LEU A 58 12.30 -4.57 -22.31
N GLN A 59 12.16 -5.22 -21.15
CA GLN A 59 13.13 -5.09 -20.05
C GLN A 59 14.51 -5.65 -20.45
N GLN A 60 14.55 -6.79 -21.14
CA GLN A 60 15.81 -7.38 -21.63
C GLN A 60 16.52 -6.47 -22.63
N GLU A 61 15.77 -5.74 -23.46
CA GLU A 61 16.30 -4.79 -24.44
C GLU A 61 16.73 -3.44 -23.83
N SER A 62 16.58 -3.25 -22.49
CA SER A 62 16.87 -2.00 -21.79
C SER A 62 16.15 -0.78 -22.39
N ALA A 63 14.96 -0.99 -22.94
CA ALA A 63 14.17 0.07 -23.54
C ALA A 63 13.56 0.98 -22.46
N PRO A 64 13.48 2.31 -22.68
CA PRO A 64 12.80 3.21 -21.76
C PRO A 64 11.31 2.85 -21.67
N GLN A 65 10.84 2.57 -20.46
CA GLN A 65 9.45 2.20 -20.22
C GLN A 65 8.62 3.46 -19.94
N ASP A 66 7.51 3.59 -20.67
CA ASP A 66 6.54 4.68 -20.47
C ASP A 66 5.75 4.43 -19.17
N PRO A 67 5.76 5.35 -18.19
CA PRO A 67 5.01 5.21 -16.94
C PRO A 67 3.52 4.91 -17.15
N GLN A 68 2.88 5.53 -18.15
CA GLN A 68 1.47 5.29 -18.45
C GLN A 68 1.23 3.86 -18.97
N LEU A 69 2.19 3.32 -19.72
CA LEU A 69 2.13 1.94 -20.19
C LEU A 69 2.28 0.94 -19.04
N LEU A 70 3.21 1.21 -18.10
CA LEU A 70 3.40 0.40 -16.89
C LEU A 70 2.15 0.40 -16.00
N GLN A 71 1.55 1.57 -15.79
CA GLN A 71 0.31 1.72 -15.02
C GLN A 71 -0.83 0.89 -15.63
N ARG A 72 -1.02 0.97 -16.95
CA ARG A 72 -2.05 0.20 -17.67
C ARG A 72 -1.77 -1.32 -17.62
N LEU A 73 -0.50 -1.72 -17.71
CA LEU A 73 -0.09 -3.12 -17.59
C LEU A 73 -0.37 -3.65 -16.20
N ALA A 74 0.04 -2.95 -15.15
CA ALA A 74 -0.22 -3.33 -13.77
C ALA A 74 -1.71 -3.47 -13.49
N LEU A 75 -2.51 -2.48 -13.89
CA LEU A 75 -3.97 -2.53 -13.76
C LEU A 75 -4.58 -3.73 -14.49
N LEU A 76 -4.12 -4.04 -15.71
CA LEU A 76 -4.57 -5.21 -16.45
C LEU A 76 -4.26 -6.51 -15.71
N VAL A 77 -3.01 -6.69 -15.29
CA VAL A 77 -2.56 -7.93 -14.62
C VAL A 77 -3.28 -8.09 -13.28
N ALA A 78 -3.45 -7.01 -12.52
CA ALA A 78 -4.18 -7.06 -11.26
C ALA A 78 -5.66 -7.44 -11.43
N LYS A 79 -6.33 -6.93 -12.46
CA LYS A 79 -7.78 -7.17 -12.68
C LYS A 79 -8.10 -8.46 -13.46
N ARG A 80 -7.21 -8.90 -14.33
CA ARG A 80 -7.47 -9.98 -15.30
C ARG A 80 -6.38 -11.04 -15.35
N GLY A 81 -5.29 -10.85 -14.62
CA GLY A 81 -4.20 -11.79 -14.55
C GLY A 81 -4.54 -13.06 -13.79
N GLN A 82 -3.72 -14.07 -14.02
CA GLN A 82 -3.76 -15.31 -13.27
C GLN A 82 -3.21 -15.07 -11.85
N PRO A 83 -3.61 -15.87 -10.84
CA PRO A 83 -3.12 -15.68 -9.46
C PRO A 83 -1.59 -15.65 -9.32
N HIS A 84 -0.88 -16.45 -10.13
CA HIS A 84 0.59 -16.47 -10.14
C HIS A 84 1.22 -15.22 -10.76
N GLU A 85 0.46 -14.39 -11.47
CA GLU A 85 0.89 -13.13 -12.07
C GLU A 85 0.77 -11.95 -11.09
N ALA A 86 0.03 -12.09 -9.98
CA ALA A 86 -0.16 -11.02 -8.98
C ALA A 86 1.16 -10.40 -8.45
N PRO A 87 2.20 -11.17 -8.10
CA PRO A 87 3.49 -10.61 -7.69
C PRO A 87 4.13 -9.76 -8.78
N ARG A 88 3.91 -10.11 -10.05
CA ARG A 88 4.44 -9.36 -11.19
C ARG A 88 3.76 -8.00 -11.30
N ALA A 89 2.45 -7.92 -11.08
CA ALA A 89 1.75 -6.64 -10.99
C ALA A 89 2.30 -5.77 -9.86
N ALA A 90 2.55 -6.33 -8.66
CA ALA A 90 3.14 -5.60 -7.54
C ALA A 90 4.54 -5.08 -7.87
N GLN A 91 5.38 -5.89 -8.53
CA GLN A 91 6.71 -5.47 -8.98
C GLN A 91 6.63 -4.30 -9.98
N ILE A 92 5.71 -4.38 -10.96
CA ILE A 92 5.51 -3.31 -11.95
C ILE A 92 5.03 -2.03 -11.26
N MET A 93 4.07 -2.13 -10.35
CA MET A 93 3.58 -0.96 -9.59
C MET A 93 4.69 -0.34 -8.75
N ARG A 94 5.44 -1.13 -7.98
CA ARG A 94 6.55 -0.61 -7.17
C ARG A 94 7.63 0.03 -8.04
N PHE A 95 7.93 -0.56 -9.19
CA PHE A 95 8.84 0.03 -10.16
C PHE A 95 8.30 1.38 -10.65
N LEU A 96 7.04 1.47 -11.07
CA LEU A 96 6.38 2.72 -11.45
C LEU A 96 6.49 3.78 -10.35
N LEU A 97 6.11 3.44 -9.12
CA LEU A 97 6.15 4.34 -7.96
C LEU A 97 7.57 4.76 -7.56
N SER A 98 8.60 4.00 -7.92
CA SER A 98 10.00 4.41 -7.67
C SER A 98 10.53 5.49 -8.63
N HIS A 99 9.82 5.80 -9.72
CA HIS A 99 10.29 6.78 -10.69
C HIS A 99 10.29 8.21 -10.11
N PRO A 100 11.40 8.95 -10.21
CA PRO A 100 11.44 10.35 -9.82
C PRO A 100 10.53 11.18 -10.73
N GLY A 101 9.69 12.03 -10.16
CA GLY A 101 8.79 12.91 -10.92
C GLY A 101 7.62 12.21 -11.59
N PHE A 102 7.33 10.94 -11.26
CA PHE A 102 6.06 10.34 -11.62
C PHE A 102 4.96 10.91 -10.72
N GLU A 103 4.03 11.63 -11.34
CA GLU A 103 2.83 12.17 -10.71
C GLU A 103 1.78 11.08 -10.59
N THR A 104 1.23 10.92 -9.39
CA THR A 104 0.16 9.97 -9.12
C THR A 104 -1.18 10.57 -9.50
N ASP A 105 -2.01 9.78 -10.15
CA ASP A 105 -3.39 10.12 -10.54
C ASP A 105 -4.36 9.03 -10.06
N ASP A 106 -5.65 9.26 -10.31
CA ASP A 106 -6.72 8.31 -9.94
C ASP A 106 -6.49 6.92 -10.55
N ALA A 107 -5.90 6.84 -11.75
CA ALA A 107 -5.58 5.57 -12.39
C ALA A 107 -4.46 4.81 -11.65
N THR A 108 -3.49 5.53 -11.09
CA THR A 108 -2.41 4.97 -10.27
C THR A 108 -2.97 4.45 -8.96
N GLN A 109 -3.83 5.23 -8.32
CA GLN A 109 -4.52 4.84 -7.09
C GLN A 109 -5.33 3.55 -7.32
N LEU A 110 -6.14 3.52 -8.38
CA LEU A 110 -6.94 2.36 -8.76
C LEU A 110 -6.05 1.13 -9.02
N ALA A 111 -4.94 1.30 -9.74
CA ALA A 111 -4.00 0.22 -10.00
C ALA A 111 -3.35 -0.32 -8.72
N ALA A 112 -3.02 0.55 -7.75
CA ALA A 112 -2.47 0.15 -6.46
C ALA A 112 -3.47 -0.71 -5.66
N ILE A 113 -4.72 -0.25 -5.55
CA ILE A 113 -5.81 -0.96 -4.86
C ILE A 113 -6.03 -2.36 -5.47
N TYR A 114 -6.21 -2.45 -6.79
CA TYR A 114 -6.42 -3.77 -7.43
C TYR A 114 -5.20 -4.68 -7.31
N THR A 115 -3.99 -4.12 -7.33
CA THR A 115 -2.77 -4.93 -7.22
C THR A 115 -2.59 -5.46 -5.80
N LEU A 116 -2.92 -4.66 -4.77
CA LEU A 116 -2.96 -5.11 -3.38
C LEU A 116 -3.97 -6.25 -3.20
N ASP A 117 -5.22 -6.04 -3.63
CA ASP A 117 -6.27 -7.07 -3.58
C ASP A 117 -5.84 -8.36 -4.31
N SER A 118 -5.29 -8.23 -5.52
CA SER A 118 -4.78 -9.36 -6.31
C SER A 118 -3.71 -10.14 -5.55
N CYS A 119 -2.76 -9.46 -4.90
CA CYS A 119 -1.72 -10.11 -4.11
C CYS A 119 -2.29 -10.83 -2.89
N LEU A 120 -3.21 -10.19 -2.15
CA LEU A 120 -3.85 -10.78 -0.98
C LEU A 120 -4.65 -12.04 -1.35
N ARG A 121 -5.45 -11.99 -2.42
CA ARG A 121 -6.18 -13.16 -2.95
C ARG A 121 -5.24 -14.29 -3.40
N ALA A 122 -4.07 -13.93 -3.92
CA ALA A 122 -3.03 -14.90 -4.29
C ALA A 122 -2.17 -15.38 -3.11
N ARG A 123 -2.48 -14.99 -1.86
CA ARG A 123 -1.69 -15.28 -0.63
C ARG A 123 -0.25 -14.79 -0.72
N ARG A 124 -0.05 -13.63 -1.33
CA ARG A 124 1.25 -12.96 -1.52
C ARG A 124 1.37 -11.76 -0.59
N LEU A 125 1.34 -12.03 0.71
CA LEU A 125 1.33 -11.00 1.76
C LEU A 125 2.55 -10.08 1.69
N GLU A 126 3.76 -10.61 1.50
CA GLU A 126 4.97 -9.78 1.42
C GLU A 126 4.95 -8.81 0.22
N ASP A 127 4.48 -9.28 -0.94
CA ASP A 127 4.37 -8.41 -2.12
C ASP A 127 3.32 -7.31 -1.89
N ALA A 128 2.20 -7.65 -1.21
CA ALA A 128 1.18 -6.70 -0.83
C ALA A 128 1.72 -5.65 0.15
N LEU A 129 2.44 -6.06 1.21
CA LEU A 129 3.02 -5.12 2.19
C LEU A 129 4.05 -4.18 1.56
N LEU A 130 4.93 -4.71 0.71
CA LEU A 130 5.92 -3.90 0.00
C LEU A 130 5.26 -2.90 -0.96
N LEU A 131 4.14 -3.28 -1.58
CA LEU A 131 3.37 -2.35 -2.40
C LEU A 131 2.62 -1.32 -1.54
N PHE A 132 2.02 -1.72 -0.44
CA PHE A 132 1.31 -0.83 0.49
C PHE A 132 2.24 0.25 1.03
N GLN A 133 3.46 -0.13 1.42
CA GLN A 133 4.49 0.80 1.85
C GLN A 133 4.91 1.76 0.72
N ALA A 134 5.12 1.26 -0.49
CA ALA A 134 5.45 2.12 -1.65
C ALA A 134 4.31 3.09 -2.01
N ALA A 135 3.05 2.66 -1.88
CA ALA A 135 1.88 3.51 -2.07
C ALA A 135 1.83 4.62 -1.00
N LYS A 136 2.06 4.28 0.27
CA LYS A 136 2.13 5.24 1.38
C LYS A 136 3.22 6.28 1.19
N GLU A 137 4.42 5.88 0.73
CA GLU A 137 5.53 6.80 0.44
C GLU A 137 5.22 7.80 -0.70
N LYS A 138 4.28 7.45 -1.58
CA LYS A 138 3.77 8.31 -2.65
C LYS A 138 2.45 9.00 -2.29
N ALA A 139 2.03 8.96 -1.02
CA ALA A 139 0.77 9.51 -0.54
C ALA A 139 -0.46 9.00 -1.33
N ILE A 140 -0.40 7.77 -1.84
CA ILE A 140 -1.53 7.11 -2.49
C ILE A 140 -2.43 6.53 -1.42
N LEU A 141 -3.68 6.97 -1.40
CA LEU A 141 -4.71 6.46 -0.49
C LEU A 141 -5.27 5.14 -1.02
N VAL A 142 -5.14 4.09 -0.21
CA VAL A 142 -5.77 2.80 -0.48
C VAL A 142 -7.15 2.81 0.19
N ASP A 143 -8.14 2.18 -0.43
CA ASP A 143 -9.50 2.13 0.10
C ASP A 143 -9.60 1.21 1.34
N LEU A 144 -10.60 1.47 2.17
CA LEU A 144 -10.83 0.73 3.42
C LEU A 144 -10.93 -0.79 3.20
N PRO A 145 -11.67 -1.31 2.19
CA PRO A 145 -11.74 -2.75 1.95
C PRO A 145 -10.38 -3.42 1.71
N ALA A 146 -9.45 -2.75 1.02
CA ALA A 146 -8.11 -3.30 0.82
C ALA A 146 -7.27 -3.26 2.10
N VAL A 147 -7.46 -2.25 2.95
CA VAL A 147 -6.83 -2.21 4.28
C VAL A 147 -7.38 -3.31 5.18
N ASP A 148 -8.70 -3.50 5.24
CA ASP A 148 -9.34 -4.56 6.02
C ASP A 148 -8.83 -5.95 5.59
N ALA A 149 -8.73 -6.17 4.28
CA ALA A 149 -8.16 -7.41 3.74
C ALA A 149 -6.69 -7.61 4.12
N LEU A 150 -5.89 -6.53 4.12
CA LEU A 150 -4.48 -6.57 4.51
C LEU A 150 -4.32 -6.87 6.00
N VAL A 151 -5.10 -6.21 6.85
CA VAL A 151 -5.15 -6.41 8.31
C VAL A 151 -5.53 -7.87 8.62
N LYS A 152 -6.58 -8.38 7.97
CA LYS A 152 -6.99 -9.79 8.10
C LYS A 152 -5.86 -10.74 7.70
N ALA A 153 -5.20 -10.50 6.57
CA ALA A 153 -4.11 -11.37 6.10
C ALA A 153 -2.89 -11.37 7.04
N LEU A 154 -2.58 -10.23 7.69
CA LEU A 154 -1.55 -10.14 8.72
C LEU A 154 -1.92 -10.97 9.96
N VAL A 155 -3.16 -10.83 10.44
CA VAL A 155 -3.67 -11.60 11.59
C VAL A 155 -3.64 -13.10 11.30
N ASP A 156 -4.14 -13.52 10.14
CA ASP A 156 -4.13 -14.92 9.68
C ASP A 156 -2.70 -15.48 9.54
N SER A 157 -1.70 -14.60 9.36
CA SER A 157 -0.27 -14.95 9.31
C SER A 157 0.46 -14.80 10.65
N HIS A 158 -0.28 -14.62 11.76
CA HIS A 158 0.23 -14.40 13.11
C HIS A 158 1.12 -13.15 13.28
N ARG A 159 1.00 -12.15 12.38
CA ARG A 159 1.73 -10.87 12.42
C ARG A 159 0.87 -9.77 13.05
N VAL A 160 0.37 -10.02 14.26
CA VAL A 160 -0.64 -9.20 14.93
C VAL A 160 -0.15 -7.78 15.24
N ASP A 161 1.10 -7.60 15.66
CA ASP A 161 1.65 -6.27 15.98
C ASP A 161 1.76 -5.36 14.74
N GLU A 162 2.05 -5.94 13.58
CA GLU A 162 2.04 -5.20 12.31
C GLU A 162 0.61 -4.83 11.90
N ALA A 163 -0.36 -5.73 12.10
CA ALA A 163 -1.78 -5.44 11.86
C ALA A 163 -2.26 -4.27 12.74
N VAL A 164 -1.92 -4.30 14.04
CA VAL A 164 -2.19 -3.21 14.99
C VAL A 164 -1.56 -1.89 14.52
N THR A 165 -0.32 -1.94 14.03
CA THR A 165 0.39 -0.76 13.52
C THR A 165 -0.32 -0.18 12.30
N ILE A 166 -0.81 -1.01 11.38
CA ILE A 166 -1.55 -0.55 10.21
C ILE A 166 -2.86 0.11 10.63
N VAL A 167 -3.65 -0.54 11.50
CA VAL A 167 -4.93 0.01 11.99
C VAL A 167 -4.72 1.39 12.63
N LYS A 168 -3.77 1.51 13.57
CA LYS A 168 -3.47 2.81 14.21
C LYS A 168 -3.06 3.89 13.20
N ASN A 169 -2.24 3.52 12.22
CA ASN A 169 -1.76 4.46 11.21
C ASN A 169 -2.88 4.96 10.28
N ILE A 170 -3.80 4.10 9.85
CA ILE A 170 -4.90 4.51 8.96
C ILE A 170 -5.95 5.32 9.69
N THR A 171 -6.17 5.04 10.97
CA THR A 171 -7.10 5.79 11.81
C THR A 171 -6.63 7.23 12.05
N ALA A 172 -5.32 7.47 12.04
CA ALA A 172 -4.75 8.81 12.11
C ALA A 172 -4.81 9.58 10.76
N GLN A 173 -5.27 8.97 9.66
CA GLN A 173 -5.40 9.62 8.36
C GLN A 173 -6.80 10.20 8.18
N HIS A 174 -6.91 11.49 7.84
CA HIS A 174 -8.21 12.16 7.70
C HIS A 174 -9.07 11.68 6.51
N ASP A 175 -8.44 11.10 5.48
CA ASP A 175 -9.13 10.74 4.23
C ASP A 175 -9.69 9.30 4.23
N VAL A 176 -9.41 8.52 5.27
CA VAL A 176 -9.93 7.17 5.47
C VAL A 176 -10.70 7.18 6.77
N ASN A 177 -11.94 6.67 6.76
CA ASN A 177 -12.75 6.56 7.97
C ASN A 177 -12.86 5.07 8.36
N PRO A 178 -11.98 4.56 9.24
CA PRO A 178 -12.07 3.19 9.72
C PRO A 178 -13.37 2.96 10.47
N THR A 179 -13.81 1.71 10.50
CA THR A 179 -14.99 1.30 11.27
C THR A 179 -14.61 0.26 12.30
N GLU A 180 -15.54 -0.12 13.18
CA GLU A 180 -15.34 -1.26 14.08
C GLU A 180 -14.90 -2.53 13.33
N GLN A 181 -15.34 -2.73 12.08
CA GLN A 181 -14.96 -3.89 11.25
C GLN A 181 -13.45 -3.91 10.94
N THR A 182 -12.82 -2.75 10.84
CA THR A 182 -11.37 -2.61 10.63
C THR A 182 -10.58 -2.99 11.89
N PHE A 183 -11.14 -2.72 13.07
CA PHE A 183 -10.53 -3.03 14.37
C PHE A 183 -10.78 -4.48 14.81
N GLN A 184 -11.94 -5.06 14.47
CA GLN A 184 -12.37 -6.36 14.98
C GLN A 184 -11.31 -7.48 14.80
N PRO A 185 -10.65 -7.65 13.64
CA PRO A 185 -9.63 -8.70 13.48
C PRO A 185 -8.46 -8.56 14.46
N VAL A 186 -8.00 -7.32 14.70
CA VAL A 186 -6.88 -7.07 15.63
C VAL A 186 -7.31 -7.17 17.09
N LEU A 187 -8.52 -6.69 17.43
CA LEU A 187 -9.07 -6.81 18.78
C LEU A 187 -9.18 -8.28 19.19
N VAL A 188 -9.78 -9.12 18.34
CA VAL A 188 -9.90 -10.57 18.60
C VAL A 188 -8.53 -11.22 18.72
N ALA A 189 -7.60 -10.93 17.80
CA ALA A 189 -6.29 -11.57 17.81
C ALA A 189 -5.43 -11.18 19.03
N VAL A 190 -5.48 -9.91 19.44
CA VAL A 190 -4.79 -9.42 20.64
C VAL A 190 -5.44 -10.00 21.90
N MET A 191 -6.77 -10.10 21.93
CA MET A 191 -7.51 -10.72 23.03
C MET A 191 -7.16 -12.20 23.18
N GLN A 192 -7.07 -12.96 22.09
CA GLN A 192 -6.65 -14.37 22.10
C GLN A 192 -5.21 -14.55 22.61
N GLN A 193 -4.37 -13.53 22.52
CA GLN A 193 -3.02 -13.51 23.10
C GLN A 193 -2.98 -13.08 24.57
N LYS A 194 -4.14 -12.88 25.22
CA LYS A 194 -4.26 -12.42 26.63
C LYS A 194 -3.58 -11.07 26.89
N ARG A 195 -3.56 -10.20 25.86
CA ARG A 195 -2.98 -8.86 25.90
C ARG A 195 -4.07 -7.83 26.20
N TYR A 196 -4.75 -7.98 27.33
CA TYR A 196 -5.94 -7.21 27.70
C TYR A 196 -5.71 -5.69 27.68
N GLU A 197 -4.54 -5.25 28.13
CA GLU A 197 -4.16 -3.83 28.15
C GLU A 197 -4.02 -3.25 26.74
N ASP A 198 -3.56 -4.05 25.78
CA ASP A 198 -3.48 -3.63 24.38
C ASP A 198 -4.86 -3.57 23.73
N VAL A 199 -5.80 -4.45 24.13
CA VAL A 199 -7.21 -4.38 23.69
C VAL A 199 -7.84 -3.06 24.17
N MET A 200 -7.71 -2.73 25.45
CA MET A 200 -8.22 -1.46 25.99
C MET A 200 -7.61 -0.25 25.26
N ALA A 201 -6.29 -0.26 25.03
CA ALA A 201 -5.63 0.82 24.32
C ALA A 201 -6.06 0.93 22.84
N LEU A 202 -6.44 -0.18 22.20
CA LEU A 202 -6.96 -0.18 20.83
C LEU A 202 -8.37 0.40 20.74
N ILE A 203 -9.26 0.04 21.67
CA ILE A 203 -10.62 0.60 21.73
C ILE A 203 -10.53 2.11 21.98
N GLU A 204 -9.73 2.54 22.97
CA GLU A 204 -9.53 3.97 23.25
C GLU A 204 -9.00 4.72 22.02
N HIS A 205 -8.00 4.14 21.33
CA HIS A 205 -7.49 4.73 20.10
C HIS A 205 -8.57 4.89 19.02
N GLY A 206 -9.45 3.89 18.86
CA GLY A 206 -10.59 3.96 17.94
C GLY A 206 -11.57 5.07 18.34
N ARG A 207 -11.98 5.12 19.61
CA ARG A 207 -12.95 6.10 20.13
C ARG A 207 -12.46 7.55 19.99
N VAL A 208 -11.17 7.80 20.26
CA VAL A 208 -10.55 9.12 20.05
C VAL A 208 -10.62 9.59 18.59
N HIS A 209 -10.71 8.65 17.65
CA HIS A 209 -10.84 8.92 16.22
C HIS A 209 -12.25 8.62 15.70
N GLU A 210 -13.26 8.76 16.57
CA GLU A 210 -14.69 8.71 16.20
C GLU A 210 -15.13 7.34 15.64
N VAL A 211 -14.44 6.26 16.01
CA VAL A 211 -14.92 4.90 15.74
C VAL A 211 -15.93 4.51 16.83
N ASP A 212 -17.18 4.33 16.41
CA ASP A 212 -18.24 3.79 17.24
C ASP A 212 -18.10 2.27 17.34
N PHE A 213 -17.92 1.76 18.56
CA PHE A 213 -17.93 0.33 18.84
C PHE A 213 -19.31 -0.10 19.32
N SER A 214 -19.88 -1.09 18.63
CA SER A 214 -21.19 -1.64 18.94
C SER A 214 -21.15 -2.62 20.13
N PRO A 215 -22.31 -2.91 20.77
CA PRO A 215 -22.45 -4.00 21.73
C PRO A 215 -21.87 -5.32 21.20
N GLU A 216 -22.05 -5.60 19.90
CA GLU A 216 -21.54 -6.81 19.26
C GLU A 216 -20.02 -6.95 19.38
N THR A 217 -19.27 -5.84 19.35
CA THR A 217 -17.81 -5.85 19.58
C THR A 217 -17.49 -6.14 21.05
N TYR A 218 -18.20 -5.49 21.98
CA TYR A 218 -17.96 -5.68 23.42
C TYR A 218 -18.34 -7.08 23.89
N ASP A 219 -19.51 -7.59 23.49
CA ASP A 219 -20.01 -8.93 23.81
C ASP A 219 -19.01 -10.01 23.36
N LEU A 220 -18.49 -9.89 22.14
CA LEU A 220 -17.47 -10.80 21.62
C LEU A 220 -16.20 -10.80 22.49
N LEU A 221 -15.76 -9.63 22.94
CA LEU A 221 -14.59 -9.51 23.81
C LEU A 221 -14.86 -10.04 25.22
N VAL A 222 -16.07 -9.85 25.75
CA VAL A 222 -16.50 -10.43 27.02
C VAL A 222 -16.50 -11.95 26.92
N ASP A 223 -17.13 -12.53 25.90
CA ASP A 223 -17.16 -13.99 25.69
C ASP A 223 -15.75 -14.57 25.66
N LEU A 224 -14.84 -13.97 24.88
CA LEU A 224 -13.43 -14.38 24.83
C LEU A 224 -12.72 -14.23 26.18
N SER A 225 -13.09 -13.24 27.00
CA SER A 225 -12.52 -13.03 28.33
C SER A 225 -12.91 -14.13 29.31
N LEU A 226 -14.17 -14.60 29.24
CA LEU A 226 -14.70 -15.66 30.10
C LEU A 226 -14.04 -17.00 29.82
N GLU A 227 -13.76 -17.30 28.55
CA GLU A 227 -13.00 -18.49 28.14
C GLU A 227 -11.55 -18.48 28.67
N GLN A 228 -11.02 -17.30 28.97
CA GLN A 228 -9.63 -17.12 29.40
C GLN A 228 -9.46 -17.08 30.92
N TYR A 229 -10.54 -17.19 31.68
CA TYR A 229 -10.53 -17.11 33.14
C TYR A 229 -9.61 -18.17 33.76
N THR A 230 -8.56 -17.71 34.44
CA THR A 230 -7.66 -18.54 35.24
C THR A 230 -7.20 -17.77 36.46
N ASP A 231 -6.78 -18.47 37.53
CA ASP A 231 -6.23 -17.84 38.74
C ASP A 231 -5.07 -16.86 38.47
N LYS A 232 -4.35 -17.05 37.35
CA LYS A 232 -3.22 -16.19 36.96
C LYS A 232 -3.66 -14.91 36.27
N ASP A 233 -4.80 -14.94 35.59
CA ASP A 233 -5.28 -13.84 34.75
C ASP A 233 -6.41 -13.06 35.43
N VAL A 234 -6.97 -13.54 36.55
CA VAL A 234 -8.14 -12.96 37.24
C VAL A 234 -8.02 -11.46 37.51
N ASP A 235 -6.88 -10.98 38.00
CA ASP A 235 -6.68 -9.55 38.29
C ASP A 235 -6.68 -8.69 37.01
N ARG A 236 -6.11 -9.21 35.93
CA ARG A 236 -6.03 -8.48 34.64
C ARG A 236 -7.37 -8.52 33.91
N LEU A 237 -8.06 -9.65 33.96
CA LEU A 237 -9.41 -9.82 33.46
C LEU A 237 -10.41 -8.96 34.24
N GLY A 238 -10.27 -8.85 35.56
CA GLY A 238 -11.10 -7.96 36.38
C GLY A 238 -10.99 -6.50 35.94
N LYS A 239 -9.76 -6.01 35.72
CA LYS A 239 -9.53 -4.64 35.18
C LYS A 239 -10.09 -4.46 33.78
N PHE A 240 -9.94 -5.48 32.94
CA PHE A 240 -10.51 -5.48 31.59
C PHE A 240 -12.03 -5.38 31.62
N MET A 241 -12.70 -6.20 32.44
CA MET A 241 -14.15 -6.18 32.59
C MET A 241 -14.66 -4.86 33.19
N GLU A 242 -13.94 -4.29 34.16
CA GLU A 242 -14.22 -2.95 34.69
C GLU A 242 -14.15 -1.90 33.58
N TYR A 243 -13.12 -1.95 32.73
CA TYR A 243 -13.03 -1.07 31.56
C TYR A 243 -14.22 -1.23 30.61
N ILE A 244 -14.59 -2.46 30.24
CA ILE A 244 -15.70 -2.71 29.31
C ILE A 244 -17.02 -2.16 29.87
N ASN A 245 -17.29 -2.36 31.16
CA ASN A 245 -18.50 -1.80 31.79
C ASN A 245 -18.51 -0.27 31.77
N ASN A 246 -17.39 0.38 32.11
CA ASN A 246 -17.27 1.83 32.02
C ASN A 246 -17.43 2.33 30.57
N ALA A 247 -16.89 1.58 29.60
CA ALA A 247 -16.97 1.90 28.18
C ALA A 247 -18.42 1.84 27.66
N LEU A 248 -19.17 0.80 28.03
CA LEU A 248 -20.58 0.62 27.71
C LEU A 248 -21.45 1.70 28.36
N GLU A 249 -21.23 2.01 29.64
CA GLU A 249 -21.94 3.07 30.35
C GLU A 249 -21.70 4.44 29.70
N ALA A 250 -20.46 4.73 29.30
CA ALA A 250 -20.11 5.96 28.59
C ALA A 250 -20.81 6.07 27.22
N ASP A 251 -21.06 4.94 26.58
CA ASP A 251 -21.82 4.85 25.32
C ASP A 251 -23.35 4.78 25.55
N GLY A 252 -23.82 4.89 26.80
CA GLY A 252 -25.24 4.84 27.15
C GLY A 252 -25.88 3.45 27.06
N MET A 253 -25.06 2.39 27.09
CA MET A 253 -25.46 0.99 27.00
C MET A 253 -25.51 0.34 28.40
N GLU A 254 -26.22 -0.79 28.53
CA GLU A 254 -26.25 -1.52 29.80
C GLU A 254 -24.90 -2.25 30.03
N PRO A 255 -24.27 -2.09 31.21
CA PRO A 255 -23.04 -2.78 31.53
C PRO A 255 -23.27 -4.30 31.66
N VAL A 256 -22.26 -5.07 31.23
CA VAL A 256 -22.25 -6.53 31.32
C VAL A 256 -21.67 -6.90 32.69
N TYR A 257 -22.53 -6.89 33.72
CA TYR A 257 -22.17 -7.34 35.06
C TYR A 257 -21.90 -8.85 35.06
N VAL A 258 -20.65 -9.25 34.82
CA VAL A 258 -20.20 -10.60 35.13
C VAL A 258 -19.66 -10.61 36.55
N ALA A 259 -20.38 -11.28 37.45
CA ALA A 259 -19.89 -11.54 38.81
C ALA A 259 -18.61 -12.39 38.71
N CYS A 260 -17.46 -11.76 38.96
CA CYS A 260 -16.20 -12.45 39.24
C CYS A 260 -16.15 -12.89 40.71
#